data_AF-A0A954RIF7-F1
#
_entry.id   AF-A0A954RIF7-F1
#
_cell.length_a   1.000
_cell.length_b   1.000
_cell.length_c   1.000
_cell.angle_alpha   90.00
_cell.angle_beta   90.00
_cell.angle_gamma   90.00
#
_symmetry.space_group_name_H-M   'P 1'
#
loop_
_entity.id
_entity.type
_entity.pdbx_description
1 polymer ?
#
loop_
_entity_poly.entity_id
_entity_poly.type
_entity_poly.pdbx_seq_one_letter_code
_entity_poly.pdbx_strand_id
1 'polypeptide(L)'
;MAKKPPKYALHKRSGQARVRINGKEMYLGAYDSPESRDEYDRLLAKFFLGTLDVKRDSLSIARLAIMFIEHAKSYYRKDGEETSEISTIQLALKPLVRMYGREKIHTFGPKKLKLVREDMIQRDLARNTINKAIQRINRMLRWATENEFADGSVYQACRAVTGLRRGRSEARETQPVKP
;
A
#
# COMPACT_ATOMS: atom_id res chain seq x y z
N MET A 1 3.08 -1.18 -16.36
CA MET A 1 2.19 -0.89 -17.51
C MET A 1 0.84 -1.53 -17.23
N ALA A 2 -0.28 -0.83 -17.44
CA ALA A 2 -1.61 -1.40 -17.27
C ALA A 2 -1.83 -2.50 -18.34
N LYS A 3 -2.41 -3.64 -17.95
CA LYS A 3 -2.76 -4.70 -18.92
C LYS A 3 -3.86 -4.16 -19.83
N LYS A 4 -3.68 -4.28 -21.15
CA LYS A 4 -4.72 -3.93 -22.13
C LYS A 4 -5.96 -4.80 -21.92
N PRO A 5 -7.18 -4.26 -22.10
CA PRO A 5 -8.39 -5.05 -21.97
C PRO A 5 -8.38 -6.24 -22.95
N PRO A 6 -8.83 -7.42 -22.53
CA PRO A 6 -8.97 -8.59 -23.39
C PRO A 6 -9.88 -8.28 -24.58
N LYS A 7 -9.51 -8.72 -25.78
CA LYS A 7 -10.28 -8.42 -26.99
C LYS A 7 -11.49 -9.35 -27.13
N TYR A 8 -12.69 -8.77 -27.24
CA TYR A 8 -13.88 -9.47 -27.71
C TYR A 8 -13.76 -9.78 -29.22
N ALA A 9 -13.90 -11.05 -29.60
CA ALA A 9 -13.72 -11.47 -30.99
C ALA A 9 -14.70 -12.56 -31.41
N LEU A 10 -15.07 -12.58 -32.68
CA LEU A 10 -15.84 -13.65 -33.30
C LEU A 10 -14.95 -14.88 -33.56
N HIS A 11 -15.41 -16.05 -33.13
CA HIS A 11 -14.90 -17.32 -33.62
C HIS A 11 -15.67 -17.73 -34.88
N LYS A 12 -15.06 -17.51 -36.05
CA LYS A 12 -15.72 -17.64 -37.36
C LYS A 12 -16.38 -18.99 -37.61
N ARG A 13 -15.80 -20.10 -37.10
CA ARG A 13 -16.30 -21.46 -37.36
C ARG A 13 -17.57 -21.81 -36.58
N SER A 14 -17.70 -21.32 -35.35
CA SER A 14 -18.86 -21.65 -34.49
C SER A 14 -19.87 -20.51 -34.35
N GLY A 15 -19.57 -19.31 -34.86
CA GLY A 15 -20.42 -18.13 -34.67
C GLY A 15 -20.39 -17.57 -33.24
N GLN A 16 -19.54 -18.11 -32.35
CA GLN A 16 -19.51 -17.72 -30.95
C GLN A 16 -18.58 -16.54 -30.70
N ALA A 17 -18.94 -15.70 -29.74
CA ALA A 17 -18.04 -14.75 -29.11
C ALA A 17 -16.96 -15.48 -28.31
N ARG A 18 -15.74 -14.99 -28.38
CA ARG A 18 -14.60 -15.47 -27.60
C ARG A 18 -13.74 -14.33 -27.06
N VAL A 19 -13.08 -14.59 -25.95
CA VAL A 19 -12.07 -13.71 -25.35
C VAL A 19 -10.86 -14.55 -24.93
N ARG A 20 -9.66 -13.95 -24.95
CA ARG A 20 -8.42 -14.61 -24.51
C ARG A 20 -7.85 -13.90 -23.29
N ILE A 21 -7.78 -14.62 -22.16
CA ILE A 21 -7.24 -14.11 -20.89
C ILE A 21 -6.17 -15.08 -20.38
N ASN A 22 -4.99 -14.57 -20.05
CA ASN A 22 -3.84 -15.35 -19.55
C ASN A 22 -3.53 -16.61 -20.39
N GLY A 23 -3.63 -16.51 -21.72
CA GLY A 23 -3.34 -17.61 -22.64
C GLY A 23 -4.52 -18.56 -22.92
N LYS A 24 -5.57 -18.56 -22.09
CA LYS A 24 -6.76 -19.41 -22.24
C LYS A 24 -7.86 -18.71 -23.04
N GLU A 25 -8.47 -19.43 -23.98
CA GLU A 25 -9.67 -18.98 -24.70
C GLU A 25 -10.93 -19.33 -23.92
N MET A 26 -11.89 -18.40 -23.88
CA MET A 26 -13.21 -18.58 -23.29
C MET A 26 -14.27 -18.17 -24.29
N TYR A 27 -15.32 -18.97 -24.41
CA TYR A 27 -16.46 -18.72 -25.30
C TYR A 27 -17.64 -18.18 -24.50
N LEU A 28 -18.31 -17.17 -25.03
CA LEU A 28 -19.31 -16.35 -24.31
C LEU A 28 -20.74 -16.54 -24.82
N GLY A 29 -20.94 -17.44 -25.79
CA GLY A 29 -22.22 -17.61 -26.48
C GLY A 29 -22.22 -17.02 -27.89
N ALA A 30 -23.39 -16.84 -28.49
CA ALA A 30 -23.53 -16.33 -29.85
C ALA A 30 -22.94 -14.92 -29.97
N TYR A 31 -22.16 -14.66 -31.03
CA TYR A 31 -21.50 -13.38 -31.20
C TYR A 31 -22.50 -12.22 -31.32
N ASP A 32 -22.27 -11.20 -30.50
CA ASP A 32 -23.04 -9.94 -30.45
C ASP A 32 -24.45 -10.09 -29.89
N SER A 33 -24.74 -11.25 -29.28
CA SER A 33 -25.93 -11.43 -28.44
C SER A 33 -25.81 -10.62 -27.14
N PRO A 34 -26.94 -10.15 -26.57
CA PRO A 34 -26.95 -9.51 -25.26
C PRO A 34 -26.22 -10.33 -24.18
N GLU A 35 -26.43 -11.65 -24.16
CA GLU A 35 -25.84 -12.56 -23.20
C GLU A 35 -24.30 -12.62 -23.33
N SER A 36 -23.79 -12.63 -24.57
CA SER A 36 -22.35 -12.64 -24.82
C SER A 36 -21.66 -11.32 -24.48
N ARG A 37 -22.38 -10.20 -24.56
CA ARG A 37 -21.90 -8.86 -24.16
C ARG A 37 -21.89 -8.73 -22.64
N ASP A 38 -22.94 -9.15 -21.97
CA ASP A 38 -23.01 -9.16 -20.50
C ASP A 38 -21.90 -10.03 -19.89
N GLU A 39 -21.66 -11.22 -20.43
CA GLU A 39 -20.59 -12.09 -19.95
C GLU A 39 -19.20 -11.52 -20.25
N TYR A 40 -19.04 -10.83 -21.38
CA TYR A 40 -17.81 -10.10 -21.68
C TYR A 40 -17.54 -8.97 -20.66
N ASP A 41 -18.56 -8.20 -20.30
CA ASP A 41 -18.45 -7.11 -19.33
C ASP A 41 -18.10 -7.64 -17.93
N ARG A 42 -18.69 -8.77 -17.51
CA ARG A 42 -18.32 -9.47 -16.27
C ARG A 42 -16.86 -9.92 -16.28
N LEU A 43 -16.39 -10.47 -17.40
CA LEU A 43 -15.01 -10.92 -17.54
C LEU A 43 -14.02 -9.74 -17.58
N LEU A 44 -14.41 -8.61 -18.16
CA LEU A 44 -13.64 -7.36 -18.09
C LEU A 44 -13.49 -6.90 -16.64
N ALA A 45 -14.59 -6.83 -15.88
CA ALA A 45 -14.56 -6.46 -14.47
C ALA A 45 -13.62 -7.37 -13.67
N LYS A 46 -13.73 -8.70 -13.85
CA LYS A 46 -12.85 -9.68 -13.19
C LYS A 46 -11.39 -9.55 -13.62
N PHE A 47 -11.13 -9.25 -14.90
CA PHE A 47 -9.77 -9.04 -15.42
C PHE A 47 -9.11 -7.81 -14.80
N PHE A 48 -9.85 -6.71 -14.68
CA PHE A 48 -9.34 -5.51 -14.03
C PHE A 48 -9.15 -5.73 -12.53
N LEU A 49 -10.09 -6.39 -11.85
CA LEU A 49 -9.97 -6.72 -10.42
C LEU A 49 -8.73 -7.59 -10.15
N GLY A 50 -8.52 -8.67 -10.90
CA GLY A 50 -7.32 -9.49 -10.75
C GLY A 50 -6.01 -8.77 -11.12
N THR A 51 -6.07 -7.73 -11.95
CA THR A 51 -4.92 -6.87 -12.23
C THR A 51 -4.61 -5.91 -11.07
N LEU A 52 -5.64 -5.45 -10.36
CA LEU A 52 -5.49 -4.67 -9.13
C LEU A 52 -4.89 -5.54 -8.01
N ASP A 53 -5.35 -6.78 -7.84
CA ASP A 53 -4.80 -7.71 -6.84
C ASP A 53 -3.30 -7.99 -7.06
N VAL A 54 -2.88 -8.24 -8.31
CA VAL A 54 -1.45 -8.44 -8.62
C VAL A 54 -0.62 -7.17 -8.34
N LYS A 55 -1.21 -5.97 -8.47
CA LYS A 55 -0.54 -4.72 -8.09
C LYS A 55 -0.43 -4.58 -6.56
N ARG A 56 -1.47 -4.95 -5.82
CA ARG A 56 -1.49 -4.97 -4.34
C ARG A 56 -0.41 -5.91 -3.78
N ASP A 57 -0.30 -7.12 -4.34
CA ASP A 57 0.64 -8.13 -3.86
C ASP A 57 2.10 -7.88 -4.29
N SER A 58 2.33 -7.07 -5.32
CA SER A 58 3.68 -6.80 -5.83
C SER A 58 4.32 -5.52 -5.27
N LEU A 59 3.59 -4.70 -4.52
CA LEU A 59 4.10 -3.42 -4.04
C LEU A 59 5.09 -3.61 -2.88
N SER A 60 6.31 -3.09 -3.05
CA SER A 60 7.33 -3.10 -2.01
C SER A 60 7.18 -1.90 -1.08
N ILE A 61 7.62 -2.02 0.18
CA ILE A 61 7.59 -0.93 1.17
C ILE A 61 8.26 0.35 0.66
N ALA A 62 9.42 0.26 -0.02
CA ALA A 62 10.11 1.45 -0.54
C ALA A 62 9.27 2.20 -1.59
N ARG A 63 8.61 1.47 -2.50
CA ARG A 63 7.73 2.05 -3.51
C ARG A 63 6.51 2.69 -2.87
N LEU A 64 5.89 2.01 -1.89
CA LEU A 64 4.78 2.58 -1.14
C LEU A 64 5.17 3.87 -0.41
N ALA A 65 6.36 3.89 0.22
CA ALA A 65 6.88 5.09 0.89
C ALA A 65 7.08 6.27 -0.08
N ILE A 66 7.63 6.03 -1.27
CA ILE A 66 7.76 7.07 -2.31
C ILE A 66 6.38 7.61 -2.70
N MET A 67 5.43 6.71 -3.02
CA MET A 67 4.07 7.12 -3.41
C MET A 67 3.37 7.92 -2.30
N PHE A 68 3.55 7.53 -1.04
CA PHE A 68 2.97 8.23 0.09
C PHE A 68 3.62 9.60 0.33
N ILE A 69 4.93 9.74 0.13
CA ILE A 69 5.62 11.04 0.21
C ILE A 69 5.09 11.99 -0.86
N GLU A 70 4.91 11.52 -2.10
CA GLU A 70 4.34 12.36 -3.18
C GLU A 70 2.89 12.77 -2.86
N HIS A 71 2.08 11.86 -2.33
CA HIS A 71 0.75 12.21 -1.81
C HIS A 71 0.83 13.25 -0.69
N ALA A 72 1.72 13.06 0.28
CA ALA A 72 1.92 13.99 1.39
C ALA A 72 2.31 15.40 0.93
N LYS A 73 3.12 15.54 -0.13
CA LYS A 73 3.48 16.84 -0.73
C LYS A 73 2.30 17.57 -1.36
N SER A 74 1.35 16.85 -1.95
CA SER A 74 0.12 17.46 -2.45
C SER A 74 -0.85 17.87 -1.34
N TYR A 75 -0.85 17.13 -0.22
CA TYR A 75 -1.81 17.30 0.87
C TYR A 75 -1.35 18.32 1.92
N TYR A 76 -0.10 18.23 2.36
CA TYR A 76 0.47 19.08 3.41
C TYR A 76 1.05 20.37 2.83
N ARG A 77 0.15 21.21 2.31
CA ARG A 77 0.45 22.55 1.83
C ARG A 77 -0.19 23.61 2.69
N LYS A 78 0.54 24.69 2.95
CA LYS A 78 0.03 25.91 3.55
C LYS A 78 0.55 27.07 2.71
N ASP A 79 -0.37 27.93 2.24
CA ASP A 79 -0.03 29.08 1.39
C ASP A 79 0.72 28.70 0.10
N GLY A 80 0.41 27.52 -0.47
CA GLY A 80 1.06 26.99 -1.68
C GLY A 80 2.36 26.22 -1.43
N GLU A 81 2.96 26.37 -0.24
CA GLU A 81 4.26 25.80 0.13
C GLU A 81 4.14 24.50 0.94
N GLU A 82 5.14 23.64 0.79
CA GLU A 82 5.27 22.39 1.53
C GLU A 82 5.52 22.65 3.03
N THR A 83 4.73 22.03 3.91
CA THR A 83 4.96 22.16 5.36
C THR A 83 6.11 21.25 5.85
N SER A 84 6.66 21.56 7.03
CA SER A 84 7.68 20.73 7.70
C SER A 84 7.21 19.31 8.08
N GLU A 85 5.93 18.99 7.93
CA GLU A 85 5.42 17.63 8.13
C GLU A 85 6.02 16.66 7.10
N ILE A 86 6.32 17.12 5.87
CA ILE A 86 6.88 16.28 4.80
C ILE A 86 8.28 15.78 5.18
N SER A 87 9.17 16.68 5.65
CA SER A 87 10.50 16.27 6.12
C SER A 87 10.41 15.35 7.33
N THR A 88 9.43 15.58 8.21
CA THR A 88 9.19 14.71 9.37
C THR A 88 8.69 13.32 8.96
N ILE A 89 7.84 13.21 7.94
CA ILE A 89 7.41 11.94 7.35
C ILE A 89 8.61 11.21 6.76
N GLN A 90 9.45 11.89 5.95
CA GLN A 90 10.65 11.28 5.36
C GLN A 90 11.59 10.70 6.42
N LEU A 91 11.86 11.45 7.50
CA LEU A 91 12.67 10.98 8.63
C LEU A 91 12.05 9.75 9.31
N ALA A 92 10.73 9.74 9.52
CA ALA A 92 10.02 8.61 10.13
C ALA A 92 10.06 7.34 9.27
N LEU A 93 10.03 7.47 7.94
CA LEU A 93 10.04 6.34 7.01
C LEU A 93 11.45 5.80 6.73
N LYS A 94 12.50 6.59 6.95
CA LYS A 94 13.90 6.20 6.70
C LYS A 94 14.30 4.85 7.34
N PRO A 95 14.07 4.57 8.64
CA PRO A 95 14.43 3.28 9.23
C PRO A 95 13.59 2.12 8.66
N LEU A 96 12.30 2.37 8.37
CA LEU A 96 11.43 1.38 7.73
C LEU A 96 11.97 0.98 6.35
N VAL A 97 12.30 1.95 5.50
CA VAL A 97 12.82 1.71 4.15
C VAL A 97 14.19 1.04 4.20
N ARG A 98 15.06 1.45 5.13
CA ARG A 98 16.39 0.83 5.27
C ARG A 98 16.31 -0.66 5.61
N MET A 99 15.42 -1.05 6.52
CA MET A 99 15.31 -2.44 6.97
C MET A 99 14.43 -3.31 6.05
N TYR A 100 13.34 -2.75 5.51
CA TYR A 100 12.30 -3.51 4.82
C TYR A 100 11.95 -2.97 3.43
N GLY A 101 12.75 -2.10 2.83
CA GLY A 101 12.40 -1.43 1.57
C GLY A 101 12.08 -2.37 0.41
N ARG A 102 12.74 -3.54 0.33
CA ARG A 102 12.50 -4.57 -0.70
C ARG A 102 11.34 -5.53 -0.36
N GLU A 103 10.92 -5.55 0.89
CA GLU A 103 9.84 -6.39 1.39
C GLU A 103 8.53 -6.02 0.71
N LYS A 104 7.70 -7.02 0.40
CA LYS A 104 6.34 -6.80 -0.10
C LYS A 104 5.43 -6.33 1.03
N ILE A 105 4.46 -5.47 0.71
CA ILE A 105 3.56 -4.91 1.72
C ILE A 105 2.72 -6.00 2.40
N HIS A 106 2.26 -7.00 1.65
CA HIS A 106 1.43 -8.10 2.18
C HIS A 106 2.20 -9.04 3.13
N THR A 107 3.54 -9.04 3.11
CA THR A 107 4.37 -9.80 4.05
C THR A 107 4.85 -8.96 5.23
N PHE A 108 4.53 -7.65 5.25
CA PHE A 108 4.85 -6.76 6.34
C PHE A 108 3.85 -6.90 7.49
N GLY A 109 4.31 -6.71 8.74
CA GLY A 109 3.44 -6.93 9.90
C GLY A 109 4.04 -6.45 11.22
N PRO A 110 3.32 -6.67 12.34
CA PRO A 110 3.62 -6.06 13.63
C PRO A 110 4.99 -6.44 14.20
N LYS A 111 5.47 -7.67 13.97
CA LYS A 111 6.81 -8.10 14.40
C LYS A 111 7.91 -7.28 13.72
N LYS A 112 7.80 -7.07 12.41
CA LYS A 112 8.74 -6.25 11.63
C LYS A 112 8.66 -4.78 12.05
N LEU A 113 7.47 -4.26 12.31
CA LEU A 113 7.29 -2.89 12.84
C LEU A 113 7.94 -2.72 14.23
N LYS A 114 7.86 -3.73 15.11
CA LYS A 114 8.58 -3.71 16.39
C LYS A 114 10.10 -3.69 16.20
N LEU A 115 10.64 -4.39 15.19
CA LEU A 115 12.06 -4.33 14.86
C LEU A 115 12.48 -2.96 14.31
N VAL A 116 11.64 -2.31 13.50
CA VAL A 116 11.88 -0.90 13.09
C VAL A 116 11.93 0.01 14.31
N ARG A 117 11.02 -0.18 15.27
CA ARG A 117 11.01 0.57 16.52
C ARG A 117 12.28 0.33 17.34
N GLU A 118 12.74 -0.92 17.42
CA GLU A 118 13.96 -1.28 18.13
C GLU A 118 15.21 -0.63 17.51
N ASP A 119 15.33 -0.62 16.19
CA ASP A 119 16.42 0.10 15.53
C ASP A 119 16.41 1.60 15.84
N MET A 120 15.23 2.23 15.98
CA MET A 120 15.16 3.62 16.41
C MET A 120 15.67 3.81 17.85
N ILE A 121 15.42 2.85 18.75
CA ILE A 121 15.95 2.86 20.13
C ILE A 121 17.48 2.75 20.09
N GLN A 122 18.02 1.80 19.31
CA GLN A 122 19.47 1.60 19.17
C GLN A 122 20.21 2.81 18.59
N ARG A 123 19.49 3.69 17.89
CA ARG A 123 19.99 4.96 17.36
C ARG A 123 19.85 6.14 18.32
N ASP A 124 19.51 5.87 19.58
CA ASP A 124 19.29 6.87 20.64
C ASP A 124 18.21 7.92 20.29
N LEU A 125 17.15 7.52 19.58
CA LEU A 125 16.00 8.41 19.38
C LEU A 125 15.19 8.51 20.66
N ALA A 126 14.66 9.72 20.91
CA ALA A 126 13.76 9.95 22.03
C ALA A 126 12.45 9.15 21.89
N ARG A 127 11.92 8.63 23.01
CA ARG A 127 10.65 7.88 23.08
C ARG A 127 9.50 8.56 22.35
N ASN A 128 9.34 9.87 22.55
CA ASN A 128 8.28 10.65 21.89
C ASN A 128 8.48 10.73 20.37
N THR A 129 9.73 10.86 19.91
CA THR A 129 10.07 10.84 18.48
C THR A 129 9.76 9.49 17.86
N ILE A 130 10.12 8.39 18.55
CA ILE A 130 9.83 7.03 18.12
C ILE A 130 8.32 6.80 17.99
N ASN A 131 7.55 7.16 19.02
CA ASN A 131 6.09 7.02 18.99
C ASN A 131 5.48 7.83 17.83
N LYS A 132 5.92 9.08 17.62
CA LYS A 132 5.48 9.90 16.49
C LYS A 132 5.86 9.28 15.13
N ALA A 133 7.04 8.69 15.01
CA ALA A 133 7.47 8.01 13.79
C ALA A 133 6.60 6.77 13.48
N ILE A 134 6.32 5.95 14.50
CA ILE A 134 5.42 4.78 14.36
C ILE A 134 4.01 5.22 13.95
N GLN A 135 3.49 6.32 14.48
CA GLN A 135 2.19 6.85 14.06
C GLN A 135 2.18 7.30 12.59
N ARG A 136 3.27 7.90 12.10
CA ARG A 136 3.40 8.26 10.67
C ARG A 136 3.49 7.04 9.77
N ILE A 137 4.19 5.98 10.20
CA ILE A 137 4.19 4.69 9.49
C ILE A 137 2.77 4.11 9.43
N ASN A 138 2.03 4.12 10.55
CA ASN A 138 0.63 3.66 10.56
C ASN A 138 -0.27 4.52 9.66
N ARG A 139 -0.02 5.83 9.53
CA ARG A 139 -0.74 6.71 8.59
C ARG A 139 -0.49 6.30 7.14
N MET A 140 0.76 5.99 6.77
CA MET A 140 1.09 5.45 5.46
C MET A 140 0.39 4.12 5.18
N LEU A 141 0.36 3.21 6.16
CA LEU A 141 -0.33 1.91 6.02
C LEU A 141 -1.85 2.08 5.87
N ARG A 142 -2.47 2.99 6.64
CA ARG A 142 -3.88 3.33 6.48
C ARG A 142 -4.16 3.84 5.06
N TRP A 143 -3.36 4.78 4.57
CA TRP A 143 -3.47 5.33 3.22
C TRP A 143 -3.30 4.24 2.16
N ALA A 144 -2.38 3.29 2.37
CA ALA A 144 -2.20 2.16 1.48
C ALA A 144 -3.45 1.27 1.41
N THR A 145 -4.10 1.00 2.54
CA THR A 145 -5.38 0.26 2.58
C THR A 145 -6.50 1.05 1.89
N GLU A 146 -6.61 2.35 2.15
CA GLU A 146 -7.63 3.24 1.56
C GLU A 146 -7.56 3.28 0.02
N ASN A 147 -6.36 3.14 -0.54
CA ASN A 147 -6.12 3.16 -1.99
C ASN A 147 -5.91 1.75 -2.58
N GLU A 148 -6.29 0.69 -1.85
CA GLU A 148 -6.19 -0.71 -2.28
C GLU A 148 -4.75 -1.19 -2.60
N PHE A 149 -3.73 -0.45 -2.15
CA PHE A 149 -2.33 -0.84 -2.29
C PHE A 149 -1.90 -1.91 -1.28
N ALA A 150 -2.67 -2.09 -0.20
CA ALA A 150 -2.40 -3.06 0.85
C ALA A 150 -3.69 -3.71 1.35
N ASP A 151 -3.56 -4.88 1.99
CA ASP A 151 -4.68 -5.48 2.71
C ASP A 151 -4.99 -4.77 4.03
N GLY A 152 -6.29 -4.67 4.36
CA GLY A 152 -6.74 -4.04 5.60
C GLY A 152 -6.17 -4.70 6.84
N SER A 153 -5.92 -6.01 6.78
CA SER A 153 -5.25 -6.77 7.83
C SER A 153 -3.83 -6.26 8.14
N VAL A 154 -3.08 -5.76 7.15
CA VAL A 154 -1.73 -5.23 7.35
C VAL A 154 -1.77 -3.99 8.24
N TYR A 155 -2.65 -3.04 7.91
CA TYR A 155 -2.85 -1.84 8.73
C TYR A 155 -3.41 -2.18 10.11
N GLN A 156 -4.44 -3.01 10.19
CA GLN A 156 -5.06 -3.42 11.45
C GLN A 156 -4.06 -4.08 12.40
N ALA A 157 -3.27 -5.04 11.90
CA ALA A 157 -2.26 -5.73 12.69
C ALA A 157 -1.14 -4.80 13.15
N CYS A 158 -0.67 -3.88 12.30
CA CYS A 158 0.37 -2.91 12.66
C CYS A 158 -0.13 -1.86 13.66
N ARG A 159 -1.40 -1.43 13.55
CA ARG A 159 -2.04 -0.49 14.48
C ARG A 159 -2.12 -1.05 15.91
N ALA A 160 -2.18 -2.38 16.06
CA ALA A 160 -2.17 -3.04 17.37
C ALA A 160 -0.82 -2.91 18.12
N VAL A 161 0.25 -2.47 17.46
CA VAL A 161 1.54 -2.22 18.12
C VAL A 161 1.42 -0.99 19.03
N THR A 162 1.40 -1.24 20.34
CA THR A 162 1.34 -0.19 21.36
C THR A 162 2.60 0.68 21.34
N GLY A 163 2.43 1.98 21.56
CA GLY A 163 3.55 2.91 21.74
C GLY A 163 4.39 2.57 22.96
N LEU A 164 5.64 3.06 22.96
CA LEU A 164 6.56 2.96 24.09
C LEU A 164 6.03 3.77 25.28
N ARG A 165 5.92 3.13 26.45
CA ARG A 165 5.51 3.76 27.71
C ARG A 165 6.72 4.33 28.45
N ARG A 166 6.50 5.41 29.19
CA ARG A 166 7.56 6.09 29.95
C ARG A 166 8.21 5.13 30.94
N GLY A 167 9.54 5.06 30.94
CA GLY A 167 10.30 4.19 31.85
C GLY A 167 10.04 2.68 31.67
N ARG A 168 9.56 2.26 30.48
CA ARG A 168 9.28 0.84 30.15
C ARG A 168 10.05 0.39 28.90
N SER A 169 11.08 1.13 28.51
CA SER A 169 11.95 0.86 27.36
C SER A 169 13.27 1.61 27.50
N GLU A 170 14.31 1.15 26.81
CA GLU A 170 15.63 1.79 26.72
C GLU A 170 15.65 3.09 25.88
N ALA A 171 14.51 3.52 25.36
CA ALA A 171 14.41 4.77 24.60
C ALA A 171 14.70 5.99 25.49
N ARG A 172 15.52 6.92 24.99
CA ARG A 172 15.84 8.18 25.66
C ARG A 172 14.58 8.97 26.02
N GLU A 173 14.49 9.43 27.27
CA GLU A 173 13.44 10.34 27.73
C GLU A 173 13.86 11.80 27.52
N THR A 174 12.91 12.66 27.14
CA THR A 174 13.13 14.11 27.01
C THR A 174 12.51 14.84 28.19
N GLN A 175 13.12 15.95 28.61
CA GLN A 175 12.50 16.81 29.61
C GLN A 175 11.17 17.39 29.10
N PRO A 176 10.18 17.62 29.97
CA PRO A 176 8.95 18.32 29.60
C PRO A 176 9.27 19.70 29.01
N VAL A 177 8.59 20.06 27.91
CA VAL A 177 8.64 21.43 27.38
C VAL A 177 7.87 22.32 28.37
N LYS A 178 8.55 23.29 28.97
CA LYS A 178 7.92 24.31 29.81
C LYS A 178 7.14 25.29 28.90
N PRO A 179 5.96 25.77 29.31
CA PRO A 179 5.18 26.75 28.57
C PRO A 179 5.94 28.07 28.36
#